data_AF-S6CLW1-F1
#
_entry.id   AF-S6CLW1-F1
#
_cell.length_a   1.000
_cell.length_b   1.000
_cell.length_c   1.000
_cell.angle_alpha   90.00
_cell.angle_beta   90.00
_cell.angle_gamma   90.00
#
_symmetry.space_group_name_H-M   'P 1'
#
loop_
_entity.id
_entity.type
_entity.pdbx_description
1 polymer ?
#
loop_
_entity_poly.entity_id
_entity_poly.type
_entity_poly.pdbx_seq_one_letter_code
_entity_poly.pdbx_strand_id
1 'polypeptide(L)'
;GGGADGSMIVFPNVEPNFTPNAGISDSVELLTPFLATHNVTAGDLIQLAAAAGITLCPGAPQLQFLAGRPTAVAPAPDGLIPEPQQDLTTIFARFEDAGNFSPDDLVALLASHSIGRSDHIEPGLAAVPFDSTP
;
A
#
# COMPACT_ATOMS: atom_id res chain seq x y z
N GLY A 1 3.50 -10.15 9.94
CA GLY A 1 3.96 -8.77 9.72
C GLY A 1 3.41 -7.88 10.82
N GLY A 2 4.01 -6.72 11.06
CA GLY A 2 3.56 -5.78 12.11
C GLY A 2 2.42 -4.85 11.66
N GLY A 3 1.87 -5.04 10.46
CA GLY A 3 0.78 -4.23 9.91
C GLY A 3 1.31 -2.90 9.37
N ALA A 4 0.68 -1.79 9.75
CA ALA A 4 1.14 -0.47 9.35
C ALA A 4 2.34 -0.01 10.20
N ASP A 5 3.50 -0.64 10.05
CA ASP A 5 4.74 -0.34 10.80
C ASP A 5 5.85 0.27 9.92
N GLY A 6 5.62 0.32 8.60
CA GLY A 6 6.58 0.83 7.62
C GLY A 6 7.72 -0.12 7.30
N SER A 7 7.55 -1.41 7.57
CA SER A 7 8.55 -2.46 7.31
C SER A 7 9.07 -2.46 5.87
N MET A 8 8.24 -2.11 4.88
CA MET A 8 8.65 -1.97 3.47
C MET A 8 9.77 -0.94 3.24
N ILE A 9 9.80 0.15 4.02
CA ILE A 9 10.88 1.15 3.97
C ILE A 9 12.06 0.74 4.85
N VAL A 10 11.80 0.09 5.99
CA VAL A 10 12.85 -0.33 6.94
C VAL A 10 13.66 -1.52 6.40
N PHE A 11 13.03 -2.41 5.63
CA PHE A 11 13.63 -3.59 5.01
C PHE A 11 13.49 -3.53 3.46
N PRO A 12 14.10 -2.53 2.80
CA PRO A 12 13.81 -2.20 1.40
C PRO A 12 14.27 -3.26 0.40
N ASN A 13 15.13 -4.18 0.82
CA ASN A 13 15.64 -5.28 -0.01
C ASN A 13 14.90 -6.61 0.23
N VAL A 14 13.80 -6.60 0.99
CA VAL A 14 13.00 -7.80 1.30
C VAL A 14 11.60 -7.65 0.71
N GLU A 15 10.76 -6.81 1.30
CA GLU A 15 9.33 -6.75 0.94
C GLU A 15 9.07 -6.21 -0.47
N PRO A 16 9.79 -5.18 -0.97
CA PRO A 16 9.65 -4.74 -2.35
C PRO A 16 10.03 -5.80 -3.40
N ASN A 17 10.73 -6.86 -3.01
CA ASN A 17 11.11 -7.96 -3.90
C ASN A 17 10.08 -9.10 -3.93
N PHE A 18 9.02 -9.04 -3.13
CA PHE A 18 7.92 -10.01 -3.21
C PHE A 18 7.10 -9.81 -4.49
N THR A 19 6.68 -10.89 -5.13
CA THR A 19 5.90 -10.83 -6.39
C THR A 19 4.66 -9.93 -6.29
N PRO A 20 3.83 -9.99 -5.23
CA PRO A 20 2.66 -9.11 -5.10
C PRO A 20 3.00 -7.62 -4.92
N ASN A 21 4.25 -7.31 -4.55
CA ASN A 21 4.74 -5.95 -4.28
C ASN A 21 5.47 -5.34 -5.48
N ALA A 22 5.42 -5.96 -6.66
CA ALA A 22 6.04 -5.42 -7.86
C ALA A 22 5.59 -3.97 -8.12
N GLY A 23 6.55 -3.04 -8.10
CA GLY A 23 6.34 -1.59 -8.34
C GLY A 23 6.38 -0.70 -7.09
N ILE A 24 6.38 -1.25 -5.87
CA ILE A 24 6.45 -0.40 -4.67
C ILE A 24 7.85 0.20 -4.42
N SER A 25 8.89 -0.33 -5.07
CA SER A 25 10.29 0.13 -4.93
C SER A 25 10.40 1.63 -5.18
N ASP A 26 9.69 2.15 -6.18
CA ASP A 26 9.71 3.57 -6.55
C ASP A 26 9.18 4.43 -5.41
N SER A 27 8.11 3.99 -4.74
CA SER A 27 7.54 4.68 -3.57
C SER A 27 8.45 4.58 -2.35
N VAL A 28 9.08 3.42 -2.13
CA VAL A 28 10.06 3.24 -1.05
C VAL A 28 11.25 4.18 -1.25
N GLU A 29 11.82 4.23 -2.46
CA GLU A 29 12.93 5.11 -2.81
C GLU A 29 12.56 6.59 -2.69
N LEU A 30 11.34 6.97 -3.10
CA LEU A 30 10.87 8.35 -3.03
C LEU A 30 10.66 8.82 -1.58
N LEU A 31 10.14 7.95 -0.71
CA LEU A 31 9.82 8.31 0.68
C LEU A 31 11.03 8.19 1.62
N THR A 32 11.95 7.25 1.38
CA THR A 32 13.09 6.98 2.28
C THR A 32 13.90 8.23 2.66
N PRO A 33 14.24 9.18 1.75
CA PRO A 33 15.00 10.37 2.11
C PRO A 33 14.35 11.25 3.18
N PHE A 34 13.02 11.24 3.29
CA PHE A 34 12.30 12.03 4.30
C PHE A 34 12.57 11.55 5.73
N LEU A 35 12.96 10.29 5.94
CA LEU A 35 13.35 9.78 7.26
C LEU A 35 14.66 10.39 7.77
N ALA A 36 15.53 10.87 6.88
CA ALA A 36 16.77 11.55 7.26
C ALA A 36 16.55 13.03 7.57
N THR A 37 15.54 13.67 6.99
CA THR A 37 15.27 15.11 7.13
C THR A 37 14.14 15.43 8.11
N HIS A 38 13.31 14.46 8.47
CA HIS A 38 12.18 14.63 9.38
C HIS A 38 12.20 13.58 10.49
N ASN A 39 11.85 14.00 11.71
CA ASN A 39 11.75 13.10 12.85
C ASN A 39 10.39 12.37 12.86
N VAL A 40 10.23 11.42 11.94
CA VAL A 40 9.03 10.60 11.76
C VAL A 40 9.41 9.13 11.64
N THR A 41 8.52 8.20 11.99
CA THR A 41 8.73 6.77 11.72
C THR A 41 8.33 6.44 10.29
N ALA A 42 8.88 5.35 9.73
CA ALA A 42 8.53 4.87 8.41
C ALA A 42 7.02 4.62 8.25
N GLY A 43 6.39 3.98 9.25
CA GLY A 43 4.96 3.72 9.25
C GLY A 43 4.12 4.99 9.22
N ASP A 44 4.48 5.99 10.02
CA ASP A 44 3.77 7.27 10.04
C ASP A 44 4.01 8.06 8.75
N LEU A 45 5.21 8.01 8.18
CA LEU A 45 5.54 8.67 6.91
C LEU A 45 4.69 8.13 5.75
N ILE A 46 4.57 6.80 5.61
CA ILE A 46 3.74 6.19 4.54
C ILE A 46 2.29 6.64 4.66
N GLN A 47 1.74 6.61 5.88
CA GLN A 47 0.33 6.90 6.12
C GLN A 47 0.04 8.39 5.98
N LEU A 48 0.98 9.26 6.36
CA LEU A 48 0.89 10.70 6.12
C LEU A 48 0.97 11.02 4.62
N ALA A 49 1.91 10.41 3.91
CA ALA A 49 2.08 10.62 2.47
C ALA A 49 0.83 10.19 1.70
N ALA A 50 0.25 9.03 2.04
CA ALA A 50 -0.99 8.57 1.43
C ALA A 50 -2.17 9.51 1.73
N ALA A 51 -2.37 9.88 3.00
CA ALA A 51 -3.44 10.79 3.39
C ALA A 51 -3.32 12.16 2.69
N ALA A 52 -2.11 12.71 2.60
CA ALA A 52 -1.85 13.95 1.89
C ALA A 52 -2.03 13.82 0.37
N GLY A 53 -1.51 12.75 -0.24
CA GLY A 53 -1.60 12.51 -1.68
C GLY A 53 -3.05 12.39 -2.16
N ILE A 54 -3.90 11.70 -1.40
CA ILE A 54 -5.32 11.54 -1.71
C ILE A 54 -6.06 12.89 -1.73
N THR A 55 -5.64 13.88 -0.94
CA THR A 55 -6.27 15.22 -0.99
C THR A 55 -6.04 15.97 -2.30
N LEU A 56 -5.10 15.52 -3.14
CA LEU A 56 -4.82 16.11 -4.44
C LEU A 56 -5.80 15.61 -5.52
N CYS A 57 -6.57 14.56 -5.23
CA CYS A 57 -7.54 13.98 -6.16
C CYS A 57 -8.92 14.63 -5.97
N PRO A 58 -9.50 15.29 -7.00
CA PRO A 58 -10.83 15.88 -6.89
C PRO A 58 -11.89 14.84 -6.51
N GLY A 59 -12.72 15.17 -5.51
CA GLY A 59 -13.77 14.27 -5.02
C GLY A 59 -13.32 13.29 -3.93
N ALA A 60 -12.03 13.23 -3.62
CA ALA A 60 -11.53 12.39 -2.55
C ALA A 60 -12.01 12.85 -1.16
N PRO A 61 -12.23 11.91 -0.22
CA PRO A 61 -12.53 12.25 1.16
C PRO A 61 -11.30 12.84 1.86
N GLN A 62 -11.54 13.63 2.90
CA GLN A 62 -10.47 14.00 3.82
C GLN A 62 -10.20 12.86 4.80
N LEU A 63 -9.08 12.16 4.62
CA LEU A 63 -8.69 11.06 5.50
C LEU A 63 -8.18 11.56 6.86
N GLN A 64 -8.47 10.80 7.91
CA GLN A 64 -7.87 11.00 9.21
C GLN A 64 -6.43 10.48 9.20
N PHE A 65 -5.48 11.30 9.65
CA PHE A 65 -4.13 10.85 9.96
C PHE A 65 -3.95 10.72 11.47
N LEU A 66 -3.49 9.55 11.91
CA LEU A 66 -3.09 9.27 13.29
C LEU A 66 -1.63 8.84 13.28
N ALA A 67 -0.79 9.48 14.10
CA ALA A 67 0.62 9.14 14.26
C ALA A 67 0.84 8.25 15.50
N GLY A 68 2.03 7.66 15.61
CA GLY A 68 2.45 6.86 16.76
C GLY A 68 2.86 5.43 16.41
N ARG A 69 3.07 5.11 15.12
CA ARG A 69 3.55 3.79 14.71
C ARG A 69 5.00 3.59 15.16
N PRO A 70 5.32 2.51 15.89
CA PRO A 70 6.71 2.20 16.22
C PRO A 70 7.47 1.79 14.96
N THR A 71 8.80 1.91 14.98
CA THR A 71 9.66 1.39 13.91
C THR A 71 9.49 -0.13 13.80
N ALA A 72 9.29 -0.63 12.59
CA ALA A 72 9.24 -2.06 12.31
C ALA A 72 10.49 -2.78 12.83
N VAL A 73 10.29 -3.96 13.44
CA VAL A 73 11.37 -4.77 14.03
C VAL A 73 11.71 -6.01 13.19
N ALA A 74 10.90 -6.33 12.19
CA ALA A 74 11.10 -7.43 11.26
C ALA A 74 10.35 -7.15 9.94
N PRO A 75 10.80 -7.70 8.81
CA PRO A 75 10.04 -7.62 7.56
C PRO A 75 8.74 -8.42 7.67
N ALA A 76 7.73 -8.04 6.90
CA ALA A 76 6.56 -8.88 6.71
C ALA A 76 6.94 -10.20 6.02
N PRO A 77 6.30 -11.33 6.38
CA PRO A 77 6.43 -12.55 5.60
C PRO A 77 5.73 -12.37 4.24
N ASP A 78 6.23 -13.08 3.23
CA ASP A 78 5.61 -13.12 1.91
C ASP A 78 4.24 -13.83 1.96
N GLY A 79 3.42 -13.63 0.92
CA GLY A 79 2.09 -14.24 0.77
C GLY A 79 0.97 -13.56 1.57
N LEU A 80 1.23 -12.39 2.18
CA LEU A 80 0.21 -11.63 2.91
C LEU A 80 -0.50 -10.57 2.06
N ILE A 81 0.01 -10.25 0.87
CA ILE A 81 -0.57 -9.29 -0.05
C ILE A 81 -1.36 -10.06 -1.13
N PRO A 82 -2.64 -9.74 -1.33
CA PRO A 82 -3.44 -10.37 -2.38
C PRO A 82 -2.85 -10.14 -3.77
N GLU A 83 -2.98 -11.14 -4.63
CA GLU A 83 -2.59 -11.06 -6.04
C GLU A 83 -3.81 -11.05 -6.96
N PRO A 84 -3.75 -10.38 -8.12
CA PRO A 84 -4.91 -10.19 -9.00
C PRO A 84 -5.48 -11.50 -9.58
N GLN A 85 -4.69 -12.58 -9.62
CA GLN A 85 -5.12 -13.90 -10.08
C GLN A 85 -5.75 -14.79 -9.00
N GLN A 86 -5.75 -14.36 -7.73
CA GLN A 86 -6.32 -15.15 -6.63
C GLN A 86 -7.85 -15.16 -6.69
N ASP A 87 -8.44 -16.26 -6.22
CA ASP A 87 -9.90 -16.36 -6.11
C ASP A 87 -10.46 -15.51 -4.96
N LEU A 88 -11.76 -15.18 -5.05
CA LEU A 88 -12.42 -14.33 -4.06
C LEU A 88 -12.43 -14.94 -2.65
N THR A 89 -12.46 -16.27 -2.54
CA THR A 89 -12.48 -16.94 -1.22
C THR A 89 -11.16 -16.70 -0.49
N THR A 90 -10.06 -16.83 -1.22
CA THR A 90 -8.70 -16.57 -0.73
C THR A 90 -8.54 -15.10 -0.34
N ILE A 91 -9.01 -14.18 -1.20
CA ILE A 91 -8.90 -12.74 -0.92
C ILE A 91 -9.75 -12.36 0.31
N PHE A 92 -11.00 -12.80 0.41
CA PHE A 92 -11.83 -12.49 1.58
C PHE A 92 -11.22 -13.05 2.87
N ALA A 93 -10.73 -14.28 2.86
CA ALA A 93 -10.07 -14.87 4.03
C ALA A 93 -8.80 -14.08 4.43
N ARG A 94 -8.06 -13.53 3.46
CA ARG A 94 -6.87 -12.70 3.72
C ARG A 94 -7.23 -11.38 4.41
N PHE A 95 -8.30 -10.71 3.97
CA PHE A 95 -8.76 -9.46 4.57
C PHE A 95 -9.42 -9.67 5.94
N GLU A 96 -10.13 -10.79 6.12
CA GLU A 96 -10.63 -11.22 7.43
C GLU A 96 -9.47 -11.46 8.41
N ASP A 97 -8.43 -12.19 8.02
CA ASP A 97 -7.23 -12.43 8.84
C ASP A 97 -6.47 -11.14 9.17
N ALA A 98 -6.32 -10.22 8.20
CA ALA A 98 -5.48 -9.04 8.35
C ALA A 98 -6.06 -7.98 9.31
N GLY A 99 -7.38 -7.88 9.42
CA GLY A 99 -8.03 -6.81 10.17
C GLY A 99 -9.50 -7.03 10.48
N ASN A 100 -9.99 -8.26 10.32
CA ASN A 100 -11.42 -8.61 10.47
C ASN A 100 -12.30 -7.77 9.53
N PHE A 101 -11.84 -7.53 8.31
CA PHE A 101 -12.60 -6.83 7.28
C PHE A 101 -13.62 -7.75 6.62
N SER A 102 -14.83 -7.24 6.45
CA SER A 102 -15.89 -7.91 5.71
C SER A 102 -15.68 -7.78 4.19
N PRO A 103 -16.40 -8.58 3.36
CA PRO A 103 -16.43 -8.37 1.92
C PRO A 103 -16.85 -6.95 1.51
N ASP A 104 -17.78 -6.33 2.24
CA ASP A 104 -18.22 -4.96 1.97
C ASP A 104 -17.09 -3.94 2.25
N ASP A 105 -16.31 -4.16 3.31
CA ASP A 105 -15.13 -3.34 3.60
C ASP A 105 -14.08 -3.48 2.50
N LEU A 106 -13.85 -4.69 1.99
CA LEU A 106 -12.94 -4.91 0.86
C LEU A 106 -13.41 -4.16 -0.39
N VAL A 107 -14.69 -4.23 -0.74
CA VAL A 107 -15.23 -3.47 -1.87
C VAL A 107 -15.02 -1.97 -1.67
N ALA A 108 -15.22 -1.46 -0.46
CA ALA A 108 -14.95 -0.06 -0.13
C ALA A 108 -13.46 0.30 -0.27
N LEU A 109 -12.54 -0.56 0.18
CA LEU A 109 -11.09 -0.37 0.03
C LEU A 109 -10.65 -0.37 -1.44
N LEU A 110 -11.30 -1.16 -2.30
CA LEU A 110 -11.04 -1.19 -3.75
C LEU A 110 -11.45 0.10 -4.47
N ALA A 111 -12.16 1.03 -3.83
CA ALA A 111 -12.36 2.38 -4.37
C ALA A 111 -11.04 3.11 -4.66
N SER A 112 -9.94 2.70 -4.01
CA SER A 112 -8.58 3.16 -4.32
C SER A 112 -8.19 2.95 -5.79
N HIS A 113 -8.76 1.97 -6.49
CA HIS A 113 -8.51 1.75 -7.92
C HIS A 113 -9.06 2.87 -8.81
N SER A 114 -9.96 3.74 -8.33
CA SER A 114 -10.46 4.88 -9.11
C SER A 114 -9.40 5.98 -9.32
N ILE A 115 -8.32 5.95 -8.55
CA ILE A 115 -7.14 6.81 -8.73
C ILE A 115 -5.86 5.96 -8.89
N GLY A 116 -6.03 4.78 -9.47
CA GLY A 116 -5.00 3.75 -9.59
C GLY A 116 -4.68 3.39 -11.04
N ARG A 117 -3.50 2.80 -11.24
CA ARG A 117 -3.03 2.29 -12.53
C ARG A 117 -2.14 1.06 -12.33
N SER A 118 -1.94 0.31 -13.41
CA SER A 118 -1.03 -0.84 -13.49
C SER A 118 0.19 -0.52 -14.34
N ASP A 119 1.38 -0.77 -13.78
CA ASP A 119 2.67 -0.59 -14.45
C ASP A 119 3.35 -1.93 -14.83
N HIS A 120 2.91 -3.07 -14.28
CA HIS A 120 3.68 -4.34 -14.36
C HIS A 120 2.91 -5.58 -14.81
N ILE A 121 1.57 -5.55 -14.89
CA ILE A 121 0.78 -6.74 -15.23
C ILE A 121 0.93 -7.14 -16.71
N GLU A 122 0.86 -6.16 -17.62
CA GLU A 122 0.97 -6.41 -19.06
C GLU A 122 2.38 -6.02 -19.56
N PRO A 123 3.21 -6.99 -19.99
CA PRO A 123 4.56 -6.71 -20.45
C PRO A 123 4.58 -5.70 -21.60
N GLY A 124 5.32 -4.59 -21.41
CA GLY A 124 5.45 -3.54 -22.42
C GLY A 124 4.39 -2.45 -22.36
N LEU A 125 3.42 -2.54 -21.44
CA LEU A 125 2.52 -1.44 -21.10
C LEU A 125 2.82 -0.93 -19.68
N ALA A 126 2.83 0.38 -19.53
CA ALA A 126 2.95 1.05 -18.23
C ALA A 126 1.86 2.13 -18.12
N ALA A 127 1.56 2.53 -16.89
CA ALA A 127 0.58 3.53 -16.50
C ALA A 127 -0.82 3.27 -17.07
N VAL A 128 -1.24 2.00 -17.16
CA VAL A 128 -2.57 1.62 -17.65
C VAL A 128 -3.60 1.86 -16.54
N PRO A 129 -4.51 2.85 -16.67
CA PRO A 129 -5.45 3.17 -15.59
C PRO A 129 -6.52 2.08 -15.44
N PHE A 130 -7.06 1.94 -14.23
CA PHE A 130 -8.15 0.98 -13.98
C PHE A 130 -9.52 1.51 -14.40
N ASP A 131 -9.68 2.83 -14.50
CA ASP A 131 -10.88 3.48 -15.05
C ASP A 131 -10.51 4.61 -16.03
N SER A 132 -11.48 5.38 -16.50
CA SER A 132 -11.29 6.47 -17.47
C SER A 132 -10.85 7.81 -16.85
N THR A 133 -10.75 7.91 -15.52
CA THR A 133 -10.52 9.15 -14.75
C THR A 133 -9.58 8.92 -13.55
N PRO A 134 -8.35 8.41 -13.78
CA PRO A 134 -7.37 8.13 -12.72
C PRO A 134 -6.82 9.40 -12.04
#